data_AF-A0A529SQX5-F1
#
_entry.id   AF-A0A529SQX5-F1
#
_cell.length_a   1.000
_cell.length_b   1.000
_cell.length_c   1.000
_cell.angle_alpha   90.00
_cell.angle_beta   90.00
_cell.angle_gamma   90.00
#
_symmetry.space_group_name_H-M   'P 1'
#
loop_
_entity.id
_entity.type
_entity.pdbx_description
1 polymer ?
#
loop_
_entity_poly.entity_id
_entity_poly.type
_entity_poly.pdbx_seq_one_letter_code
_entity_poly.pdbx_strand_id
1 'polypeptide(L)'
;VLIGYDDARESVYYGFPSDDMTAAWESFTAFNGSGPKVEWRIETNGDIAIPFAAIHRRSVSDPEDEKKTTDVLLVAKVAQPEEHQGCTVGLVLATSNPQANDQARKLADDKAKTFVCGKDKREVIGDVPPFGRVDN
;
A
#
# COMPACT_ATOMS: atom_id res chain seq x y z
N VAL A 1 -10.68 2.60 3.91
CA VAL A 1 -9.40 3.21 3.49
C VAL A 1 -9.38 4.61 4.05
N LEU A 2 -8.27 5.02 4.64
CA LEU A 2 -8.04 6.39 5.09
C LEU A 2 -6.98 6.99 4.18
N ILE A 3 -7.17 8.25 3.81
CA ILE A 3 -6.24 9.02 2.98
C ILE A 3 -5.94 10.29 3.74
N GLY A 4 -4.68 10.45 4.15
CA GLY A 4 -4.13 11.74 4.55
C GLY A 4 -3.59 12.43 3.31
N TYR A 5 -3.88 13.72 3.15
CA TYR A 5 -3.37 14.50 2.03
C TYR A 5 -2.68 15.75 2.58
N ASP A 6 -1.43 15.94 2.20
CA ASP A 6 -0.67 17.15 2.49
C ASP A 6 0.33 17.42 1.36
N ASP A 7 0.48 18.68 0.96
CA ASP A 7 1.42 19.13 -0.07
C ASP A 7 1.50 18.18 -1.31
N ALA A 8 0.34 17.93 -1.92
CA ALA A 8 0.18 17.08 -3.11
C ALA A 8 0.67 15.63 -2.96
N ARG A 9 0.76 15.13 -1.73
CA ARG A 9 1.14 13.76 -1.38
C ARG A 9 0.01 13.09 -0.62
N GLU A 10 -0.32 11.89 -1.04
CA GLU A 10 -1.29 11.05 -0.32
C GLU A 10 -0.56 10.03 0.57
N SER A 11 -0.92 9.98 1.83
CA SER A 11 -0.61 8.86 2.73
C SER A 11 -1.84 7.97 2.84
N VAL A 12 -1.66 6.65 2.71
CA VAL A 12 -2.82 5.73 2.70
C VAL A 12 -2.71 4.73 3.83
N TYR A 13 -3.88 4.40 4.39
CA TYR A 13 -4.02 3.35 5.38
C TYR A 13 -5.25 2.49 5.10
N TYR A 14 -5.15 1.18 5.32
CA TYR A 14 -6.21 0.22 5.04
C TYR A 14 -6.62 -0.51 6.31
N GLY A 15 -7.92 -0.48 6.61
CA GLY A 15 -8.49 -1.12 7.79
C GLY A 15 -8.71 -0.14 8.94
N PHE A 16 -8.65 -0.67 10.16
CA PHE A 16 -8.93 0.04 11.41
C PHE A 16 -7.62 0.49 12.06
N PRO A 17 -7.26 1.79 12.04
CA PRO A 17 -6.04 2.26 12.69
C PRO A 17 -6.17 2.21 14.22
N SER A 18 -5.04 2.27 14.91
CA SER A 18 -4.99 2.57 16.35
C SER A 18 -5.25 4.06 16.60
N ASP A 19 -5.60 4.41 17.85
CA ASP A 19 -5.76 5.81 18.27
C ASP A 19 -4.47 6.64 18.06
N ASP A 20 -3.30 6.00 18.20
CA ASP A 20 -2.02 6.56 17.78
C ASP A 20 -1.76 6.22 16.31
N MET A 21 -1.95 7.20 15.44
CA MET A 21 -1.74 7.07 14.00
C MET A 21 -0.37 7.57 13.53
N THR A 22 0.48 8.08 14.43
CA THR A 22 1.76 8.72 14.04
C THR A 22 2.68 7.77 13.28
N ALA A 23 2.70 6.48 13.65
CA ALA A 23 3.52 5.46 13.00
C ALA A 23 2.82 4.73 11.84
N ALA A 24 1.55 5.06 11.55
CA ALA A 24 0.71 4.31 10.61
C ALA A 24 0.83 4.81 9.16
N TRP A 25 1.30 6.05 8.96
CA TRP A 25 1.32 6.69 7.66
C TRP A 25 2.58 6.37 6.87
N GLU A 26 2.38 5.89 5.64
CA GLU A 26 3.43 5.69 4.67
C GLU A 26 3.03 6.30 3.32
N SER A 27 3.99 6.94 2.65
CA SER A 27 3.80 7.57 1.34
C SER A 27 5.07 7.53 0.49
N PHE A 28 4.92 7.85 -0.78
CA PHE A 28 6.04 8.17 -1.65
C PHE A 28 6.57 9.57 -1.33
N THR A 29 7.88 9.77 -1.47
CA THR A 29 8.51 11.07 -1.20
C THR A 29 8.11 12.14 -2.22
N ALA A 30 7.98 11.75 -3.50
CA ALA A 30 7.51 12.66 -4.55
C ALA A 30 5.99 12.82 -4.53
N PHE A 31 5.46 13.83 -5.24
CA PHE A 31 4.02 14.02 -5.39
C PHE A 31 3.38 12.75 -5.94
N ASN A 32 2.24 12.40 -5.36
CA ASN A 32 1.64 11.12 -5.64
C ASN A 32 0.14 11.13 -5.36
N GLY A 33 -0.56 10.23 -6.02
CA GLY A 33 -1.99 10.03 -5.85
C GLY A 33 -2.39 8.59 -6.00
N SER A 34 -3.63 8.32 -5.60
CA SER A 34 -4.24 7.00 -5.64
C SER A 34 -5.08 6.81 -6.89
N GLY A 35 -4.90 5.67 -7.56
CA GLY A 35 -5.80 5.24 -8.63
C GLY A 35 -7.21 4.97 -8.10
N PRO A 36 -8.24 4.96 -8.97
CA PRO A 36 -9.64 4.87 -8.54
C PRO A 36 -10.06 3.48 -8.02
N LYS A 37 -9.18 2.47 -8.10
CA LYS A 37 -9.50 1.07 -7.79
C LYS A 37 -8.61 0.53 -6.69
N VAL A 38 -9.25 -0.06 -5.69
CA VAL A 38 -8.63 -0.89 -4.67
C VAL A 38 -9.07 -2.33 -4.91
N GLU A 39 -8.13 -3.23 -5.08
CA GLU A 39 -8.40 -4.68 -5.09
C GLU A 39 -8.24 -5.21 -3.67
N TRP A 40 -9.30 -5.79 -3.11
CA TRP A 40 -9.31 -6.37 -1.77
C TRP A 40 -9.06 -7.87 -1.85
N ARG A 41 -8.15 -8.38 -1.03
CA ARG A 41 -7.94 -9.81 -0.82
C ARG A 41 -8.72 -10.22 0.42
N ILE A 42 -9.69 -11.12 0.23
CA ILE A 42 -10.69 -11.46 1.23
C ILE A 42 -10.56 -12.95 1.56
N GLU A 43 -10.59 -13.26 2.85
CA GLU A 43 -10.83 -14.61 3.35
C GLU A 43 -12.28 -14.72 3.84
N THR A 44 -12.92 -15.84 3.52
CA THR A 44 -14.30 -16.09 3.95
C THR A 44 -14.31 -17.19 5.00
N ASN A 45 -14.96 -16.92 6.14
CA ASN A 45 -15.23 -17.91 7.19
C ASN A 45 -16.74 -17.96 7.43
N GLY A 46 -17.41 -18.93 6.80
CA GLY A 46 -18.88 -18.97 6.75
C GLY A 46 -19.43 -17.73 6.06
N ASP A 47 -20.26 -16.96 6.78
CA ASP A 47 -20.87 -15.73 6.27
C ASP A 47 -20.01 -14.47 6.50
N ILE A 48 -18.83 -14.62 7.11
CA ILE A 48 -17.93 -13.50 7.42
C ILE A 48 -16.89 -13.36 6.33
N ALA A 49 -16.84 -12.19 5.69
CA ALA A 49 -15.81 -11.80 4.74
C ALA A 49 -14.80 -10.88 5.43
N ILE A 50 -13.56 -11.34 5.58
CA ILE A 50 -12.47 -10.65 6.27
C ILE A 50 -11.43 -10.21 5.23
N PRO A 51 -11.33 -8.91 4.90
CA PRO A 51 -10.26 -8.41 4.05
C PRO A 51 -8.93 -8.48 4.82
N PHE A 52 -7.95 -9.24 4.31
CA PHE A 52 -6.64 -9.37 4.94
C PHE A 52 -5.55 -8.55 4.23
N ALA A 53 -5.77 -8.23 2.95
CA ALA A 53 -4.85 -7.39 2.18
C ALA A 53 -5.60 -6.47 1.21
N ALA A 54 -4.93 -5.38 0.83
CA ALA A 54 -5.39 -4.47 -0.22
C ALA A 54 -4.26 -4.23 -1.22
N ILE A 55 -4.62 -4.13 -2.50
CA ILE A 55 -3.72 -3.75 -3.58
C ILE A 55 -4.27 -2.47 -4.19
N HIS A 56 -3.45 -1.43 -4.23
CA HIS A 56 -3.87 -0.13 -4.71
C HIS A 56 -2.80 0.45 -5.62
N ARG A 57 -3.19 0.79 -6.84
CA ARG A 57 -2.30 1.51 -7.75
C ARG A 57 -2.08 2.93 -7.27
N ARG A 58 -0.81 3.32 -7.18
CA ARG A 58 -0.34 4.65 -6.85
C ARG A 58 0.40 5.21 -8.05
N SER A 59 0.14 6.46 -8.41
CA SER A 59 0.89 7.19 -9.43
C SER A 59 1.80 8.18 -8.73
N VAL A 60 3.09 8.17 -9.09
CA VAL A 60 4.13 9.00 -8.48
C VAL A 60 4.76 9.85 -9.56
N SER A 61 4.83 11.17 -9.37
CA SER A 61 5.45 12.08 -10.34
C SER A 61 6.96 11.88 -10.41
N ASP A 62 7.52 12.06 -11.59
CA ASP A 62 8.97 12.21 -11.75
C ASP A 62 9.39 13.63 -11.30
N PRO A 63 10.40 13.78 -10.42
CA PRO A 63 10.82 15.08 -9.91
C PRO A 63 11.48 15.98 -10.97
N GLU A 64 12.00 15.40 -12.06
CA GLU A 64 12.68 16.14 -13.14
C GLU A 64 11.73 16.44 -14.32
N ASP A 65 10.60 15.73 -14.41
CA ASP A 65 9.59 15.93 -15.46
C ASP A 65 8.19 15.55 -14.96
N GLU A 66 7.43 16.54 -14.47
CA GLU A 66 6.09 16.36 -13.92
C GLU A 66 5.08 15.70 -14.89
N LYS A 67 5.38 15.65 -16.19
CA LYS A 67 4.54 14.96 -17.18
C LYS A 67 4.76 13.45 -17.19
N LYS A 68 5.83 12.97 -16.57
CA LYS A 68 6.11 11.55 -16.39
C LYS A 68 5.66 11.09 -15.03
N THR A 69 5.03 9.92 -15.01
CA THR A 69 4.62 9.27 -13.77
C THR A 69 5.07 7.83 -13.76
N THR A 70 5.39 7.35 -12.57
CA THR A 70 5.64 5.94 -12.29
C THR A 70 4.45 5.37 -11.54
N ASP A 71 3.79 4.38 -12.15
CA ASP A 71 2.75 3.60 -11.49
C ASP A 71 3.38 2.50 -10.65
N VAL A 72 2.94 2.37 -9.40
CA VAL A 72 3.34 1.33 -8.46
C VAL A 72 2.09 0.70 -7.86
N LEU A 73 2.04 -0.63 -7.75
CA LEU A 73 1.03 -1.32 -6.96
C LEU A 73 1.54 -1.43 -5.53
N LEU A 74 0.88 -0.70 -4.63
CA LEU A 74 1.07 -0.81 -3.20
C LEU A 74 0.27 -2.00 -2.69
N VAL A 75 0.93 -2.93 -2.00
CA VAL A 75 0.30 -4.05 -1.32
C VAL A 75 0.33 -3.77 0.17
N ALA A 76 -0.84 -3.74 0.81
CA ALA A 76 -0.99 -3.45 2.23
C ALA A 76 -1.61 -4.63 2.99
N LYS A 77 -1.16 -4.83 4.22
CA LYS A 77 -1.88 -5.61 5.23
C LYS A 77 -3.05 -4.75 5.72
N VAL A 78 -4.25 -5.32 5.70
CA VAL A 78 -5.44 -4.63 6.20
C VAL A 78 -5.50 -4.80 7.71
N ALA A 79 -5.48 -3.68 8.42
CA ALA A 79 -5.61 -3.67 9.87
C ALA A 79 -7.01 -4.15 10.29
N GLN A 80 -7.06 -5.18 11.11
CA GLN A 80 -8.30 -5.68 11.69
C GLN A 80 -8.68 -4.87 12.95
N PRO A 81 -9.97 -4.86 13.34
CA PRO A 81 -10.46 -4.08 14.48
C PRO A 81 -9.83 -4.40 15.84
N GLU A 82 -9.28 -5.59 16.04
CA GLU A 82 -8.71 -5.97 17.34
C GLU A 82 -7.21 -5.70 17.42
N GLU A 83 -6.47 -6.00 16.35
CA GLU A 83 -5.02 -5.82 16.34
C GLU A 83 -4.59 -4.42 15.92
N HIS A 84 -5.38 -3.71 15.11
CA HIS A 84 -5.06 -2.40 14.55
C HIS A 84 -3.71 -2.34 13.79
N GLN A 85 -3.20 -3.48 13.31
CA GLN A 85 -1.90 -3.57 12.65
C GLN A 85 -2.03 -3.58 11.13
N GLY A 86 -1.93 -2.39 10.52
CA GLY A 86 -1.84 -2.19 9.07
C GLY A 86 -0.51 -1.55 8.67
N CYS A 87 0.00 -1.93 7.51
CA CYS A 87 1.20 -1.35 6.91
C CYS A 87 1.34 -1.82 5.46
N THR A 88 2.26 -1.20 4.73
CA THR A 88 2.66 -1.66 3.40
C THR A 88 3.54 -2.90 3.52
N VAL A 89 3.08 -4.01 2.94
CA VAL A 89 3.83 -5.29 2.89
C VAL A 89 4.75 -5.37 1.68
N GLY A 90 4.45 -4.61 0.63
CA GLY A 90 5.38 -4.43 -0.47
C GLY A 90 4.88 -3.54 -1.61
N LEU A 91 5.76 -3.37 -2.58
CA LEU A 91 5.62 -2.46 -3.71
C LEU A 91 6.02 -3.18 -4.99
N VAL A 92 5.20 -3.05 -6.03
CA VAL A 92 5.48 -3.64 -7.35
C VAL A 92 5.42 -2.55 -8.41
N LEU A 93 6.54 -2.33 -9.11
CA LEU A 93 6.58 -1.43 -10.25
C LEU A 93 5.58 -1.88 -11.32
N ALA A 94 4.65 -1.01 -11.71
CA ALA A 94 3.63 -1.28 -12.72
C ALA A 94 3.92 -0.62 -14.07
N THR A 95 4.61 0.52 -14.09
CA THR A 95 5.08 1.11 -15.35
C THR A 95 5.94 0.11 -16.12
N SER A 96 5.56 -0.15 -17.37
CA SER A 96 6.23 -1.10 -18.28
C SER A 96 6.32 -2.55 -17.76
N ASN A 97 5.48 -2.93 -16.78
CA ASN A 97 5.45 -4.29 -16.23
C ASN A 97 4.06 -4.94 -16.44
N PRO A 98 3.89 -5.80 -17.46
CA PRO A 98 2.62 -6.47 -17.72
C PRO A 98 2.21 -7.49 -16.66
N GLN A 99 3.16 -7.95 -15.82
CA GLN A 99 2.93 -8.94 -14.76
C GLN A 99 2.65 -8.31 -13.39
N ALA A 100 2.65 -6.98 -13.29
CA ALA A 100 2.61 -6.27 -12.00
C ALA A 100 1.41 -6.67 -11.13
N ASN A 101 0.21 -6.80 -11.72
CA ASN A 101 -0.98 -7.19 -10.98
C ASN A 101 -0.87 -8.60 -10.39
N ASP A 102 -0.34 -9.55 -11.16
CA ASP A 102 -0.21 -10.94 -10.69
C ASP A 102 0.89 -11.07 -9.62
N GLN A 103 1.99 -10.32 -9.77
CA GLN A 103 3.03 -10.20 -8.74
C GLN A 103 2.48 -9.59 -7.45
N ALA A 104 1.70 -8.51 -7.54
CA ALA A 104 1.09 -7.87 -6.38
C ALA A 104 0.08 -8.79 -5.66
N ARG A 105 -0.74 -9.54 -6.42
CA ARG A 105 -1.66 -10.55 -5.88
C ARG A 105 -0.93 -11.65 -5.15
N LYS A 106 0.10 -12.21 -5.79
CA LYS A 106 0.93 -13.25 -5.19
C LYS A 106 1.57 -12.76 -3.89
N LEU A 107 2.12 -11.54 -3.89
CA LEU A 107 2.71 -10.95 -2.71
C LEU A 107 1.69 -10.76 -1.58
N ALA A 108 0.49 -10.27 -1.92
CA ALA A 108 -0.59 -10.08 -0.95
C ALA A 108 -0.99 -11.42 -0.31
N ASP A 109 -1.24 -12.44 -1.13
CA ASP A 109 -1.72 -13.74 -0.68
C ASP A 109 -0.65 -14.50 0.14
N ASP A 110 0.63 -14.39 -0.25
CA ASP A 110 1.73 -15.12 0.41
C ASP A 110 2.20 -14.46 1.71
N LYS A 111 2.14 -13.12 1.81
CA LYS A 111 2.84 -12.39 2.87
C LYS A 111 1.91 -11.68 3.85
N ALA A 112 0.79 -11.12 3.38
CA ALA A 112 0.09 -10.10 4.18
C ALA A 112 -0.47 -10.61 5.51
N LYS A 113 -0.93 -11.87 5.56
CA LYS A 113 -1.51 -12.46 6.77
C LYS A 113 -0.48 -12.58 7.90
N THR A 114 0.75 -12.96 7.58
CA THR A 114 1.81 -13.23 8.56
C THR A 114 2.79 -12.05 8.73
N PHE A 115 2.71 -11.03 7.89
CA PHE A 115 3.59 -9.86 7.95
C PHE A 115 3.43 -9.12 9.28
N VAL A 116 4.56 -8.87 9.94
CA VAL A 116 4.63 -8.14 11.21
C VAL A 116 5.04 -6.69 10.95
N CYS A 117 4.04 -5.80 10.98
CA CYS A 117 4.24 -4.38 10.75
C CYS A 117 5.27 -3.77 11.71
N GLY A 118 6.19 -2.96 11.17
CA GLY A 118 7.28 -2.33 11.92
C GLY A 118 8.46 -3.25 12.25
N LYS A 119 8.40 -4.55 11.93
CA LYS A 119 9.52 -5.49 12.10
C LYS A 119 9.97 -6.09 10.79
N ASP A 120 9.02 -6.57 9.99
CA ASP A 120 9.33 -7.21 8.72
C ASP A 120 9.69 -6.17 7.66
N LYS A 121 10.67 -6.51 6.82
CA LYS A 121 11.05 -5.66 5.68
C LYS A 121 10.10 -5.92 4.52
N ARG A 122 9.51 -4.85 4.00
CA ARG A 122 8.64 -4.90 2.80
C ARG A 122 9.38 -5.47 1.60
N GLU A 123 8.67 -6.19 0.74
CA GLU A 123 9.21 -6.67 -0.53
C GLU A 123 9.06 -5.61 -1.62
N VAL A 124 10.05 -5.50 -2.49
CA VAL A 124 10.05 -4.53 -3.60
C VAL A 124 10.40 -5.25 -4.90
N ILE A 125 9.52 -5.15 -5.89
CA ILE A 125 9.69 -5.75 -7.21
C ILE A 125 9.82 -4.64 -8.25
N GLY A 126 10.99 -4.54 -8.87
CA GLY A 126 11.35 -3.48 -9.81
C GLY A 126 11.96 -2.25 -9.13
N ASP A 127 12.25 -1.22 -9.94
CA ASP A 127 12.79 0.05 -9.47
C ASP A 127 11.65 1.01 -9.13
N VAL A 128 11.25 1.04 -7.86
CA VAL A 128 10.14 1.87 -7.38
C VAL A 128 10.67 3.17 -6.78
N PRO A 129 9.94 4.30 -6.92
CA PRO A 129 10.32 5.55 -6.28
C PRO A 129 10.45 5.42 -4.75
N PRO A 130 11.23 6.30 -4.09
CA PRO A 130 11.39 6.28 -2.65
C PRO A 130 10.04 6.31 -1.90
N PHE A 131 9.89 5.40 -0.93
CA PHE A 131 8.68 5.20 -0.15
C PHE A 131 9.04 4.95 1.31
N GLY A 132 8.32 5.56 2.24
CA GLY A 132 8.60 5.41 3.66
C GLY A 132 7.55 6.05 4.55
N ARG A 133 7.85 6.04 5.87
CA ARG A 133 7.05 6.75 6.86
C ARG A 133 7.11 8.25 6.62
N VAL A 134 5.99 8.91 6.87
CA VAL A 134 5.88 10.36 6.81
C VAL A 134 5.19 10.87 8.07
N ASP A 135 5.67 12.00 8.56
CA ASP A 135 4.99 12.75 9.62
C ASP A 135 3.92 13.61 8.92
N ASN A 136 2.65 13.25 9.07
CA ASN A 136 1.52 14.09 8.66
C ASN A 136 1.00 14.88 9.86
#